data_AF-A0A2G0WHE8-F1
#
_entry.id   AF-A0A2G0WHE8-F1
#
_cell.length_a   1.000
_cell.length_b   1.000
_cell.length_c   1.000
_cell.angle_alpha   90.00
_cell.angle_beta   90.00
_cell.angle_gamma   90.00
#
_symmetry.space_group_name_H-M   'P 1'
#
loop_
_entity.id
_entity.type
_entity.pdbx_description
1 polymer ?
#
loop_
_entity_poly.entity_id
_entity_poly.type
_entity_poly.pdbx_seq_one_letter_code
_entity_poly.pdbx_strand_id
1 'polypeptide(L)'
;MKFIHQREHLNEGDIVVIECSQTCNIRLMSDANFRSFKNGGRHTYHGGAFEDFPARITAPSTGFWNITLDVVTRRAISVTRKPALSHKIRIVRRTSSKLS
;
A
#
# COMPACT_ATOMS: atom_id res chain seq x y z
N MET A 1 -0.36 14.96 4.90
CA MET A 1 0.41 14.19 3.91
C MET A 1 -0.48 13.85 2.73
N LYS A 2 0.07 13.79 1.51
CA LYS A 2 -0.69 13.43 0.31
C LYS A 2 -0.30 12.02 -0.12
N PHE A 3 -1.26 11.11 -0.11
CA PHE A 3 -1.09 9.71 -0.48
C PHE A 3 -2.34 9.22 -1.21
N ILE A 4 -2.18 8.16 -1.99
CA ILE A 4 -3.30 7.33 -2.46
C ILE A 4 -3.67 6.37 -1.34
N HIS A 5 -4.96 6.11 -1.16
CA HIS A 5 -5.47 5.20 -0.14
C HIS A 5 -6.57 4.32 -0.70
N GLN A 6 -6.49 3.03 -0.38
CA GLN A 6 -7.52 2.03 -0.65
C GLN A 6 -7.67 1.16 0.60
N ARG A 7 -8.90 0.85 1.00
CA ARG A 7 -9.18 -0.08 2.11
C ARG A 7 -9.84 -1.32 1.55
N GLU A 8 -9.28 -2.49 1.86
CA GLU A 8 -9.69 -3.76 1.29
C GLU A 8 -9.77 -4.84 2.35
N HIS A 9 -10.72 -5.77 2.19
CA HIS A 9 -10.74 -6.99 3.00
C HIS A 9 -9.82 -8.02 2.34
N LEU A 10 -8.76 -8.43 3.03
CA LEU A 10 -7.79 -9.42 2.58
C LEU A 10 -7.87 -10.66 3.46
N ASN A 11 -7.67 -11.83 2.87
CA ASN A 11 -7.44 -13.06 3.62
C ASN A 11 -5.95 -13.21 3.90
N GLU A 12 -5.61 -13.94 4.95
CA GLU A 12 -4.23 -14.32 5.23
C GLU A 12 -3.60 -14.99 3.99
N GLY A 13 -2.41 -14.52 3.61
CA GLY A 13 -1.71 -15.03 2.45
C GLY A 13 -2.15 -14.45 1.10
N ASP A 14 -3.20 -13.62 1.04
CA ASP A 14 -3.48 -12.82 -0.14
C ASP A 14 -2.32 -11.87 -0.44
N ILE A 15 -2.04 -11.64 -1.71
CA ILE A 15 -0.90 -10.82 -2.14
C ILE A 15 -1.42 -9.52 -2.76
N VAL A 16 -1.06 -8.39 -2.16
CA VAL A 16 -1.25 -7.07 -2.77
C VAL A 16 -0.09 -6.83 -3.72
N VAL A 17 -0.40 -6.72 -5.01
CA VAL A 17 0.54 -6.46 -6.10
C VAL A 17 0.36 -5.01 -6.54
N ILE A 18 1.43 -4.21 -6.43
CA ILE A 18 1.41 -2.79 -6.74
C ILE A 18 2.38 -2.51 -7.89
N GLU A 19 1.94 -1.70 -8.86
CA GLU A 19 2.79 -1.05 -9.87
C GLU A 19 2.81 0.46 -9.58
N CYS A 20 3.98 1.09 -9.71
CA CYS A 20 4.16 2.54 -9.57
C CYS A 20 5.14 3.01 -10.66
N SER A 21 4.95 4.20 -11.23
CA SER A 21 5.84 4.76 -12.25
C SER A 21 7.17 5.33 -11.69
N GLN A 22 7.34 5.32 -10.37
CA GLN A 22 8.47 5.92 -9.65
C GLN A 22 8.59 5.31 -8.25
N THR A 23 9.67 5.65 -7.54
CA THR A 23 9.87 5.20 -6.15
C THR A 23 8.71 5.65 -5.24
N CYS A 24 8.09 4.68 -4.59
CA CYS A 24 6.90 4.88 -3.76
C CYS A 24 7.09 4.19 -2.40
N ASN A 25 6.73 4.87 -1.32
CA ASN A 25 6.48 4.22 -0.04
C ASN A 25 5.12 3.54 -0.13
N ILE A 26 5.10 2.24 0.16
CA ILE A 26 3.88 1.44 0.22
C ILE A 26 3.73 0.94 1.64
N ARG A 27 2.55 1.17 2.22
CA ARG A 27 2.22 0.68 3.56
C ARG A 27 0.90 -0.09 3.54
N LEU A 28 0.92 -1.28 4.11
CA LEU A 28 -0.23 -2.10 4.42
C LEU A 28 -0.45 -2.06 5.94
N MET A 29 -1.60 -1.56 6.38
CA MET A 29 -1.87 -1.26 7.79
C MET A 29 -3.26 -1.76 8.23
N SER A 30 -3.38 -2.20 9.47
CA SER A 30 -4.69 -2.35 10.10
C SER A 30 -5.40 -1.00 10.25
N ASP A 31 -6.70 -1.00 10.52
CA ASP A 31 -7.45 0.24 10.74
C ASP A 31 -6.90 1.09 11.90
N ALA A 32 -6.49 0.45 13.00
CA ALA A 32 -5.89 1.14 14.14
C ALA A 32 -4.57 1.83 13.75
N ASN A 33 -3.70 1.14 13.02
CA ASN A 33 -2.44 1.68 12.53
C ASN A 33 -2.65 2.80 11.51
N PHE A 34 -3.62 2.65 10.60
CA PHE A 34 -3.94 3.68 9.62
C PHE A 34 -4.49 4.96 10.28
N ARG A 35 -5.32 4.82 11.33
CA ARG A 35 -5.78 5.96 12.13
C ARG A 35 -4.61 6.69 12.77
N SER A 36 -3.68 5.97 13.39
CA SER A 36 -2.46 6.56 13.97
C SER A 36 -1.59 7.24 12.90
N PHE A 37 -1.36 6.59 11.75
CA PHE A 37 -0.63 7.15 10.61
C PHE A 37 -1.21 8.49 10.14
N LYS A 38 -2.53 8.56 9.93
CA LYS A 38 -3.21 9.79 9.52
C LYS A 38 -3.03 10.93 10.52
N ASN A 39 -2.98 10.61 11.81
CA ASN A 39 -2.81 11.58 12.88
C ASN A 39 -1.34 11.90 13.19
N GLY A 40 -0.38 11.38 12.40
CA GLY A 40 1.06 11.55 12.66
C GLY A 40 1.57 10.80 13.89
N GLY A 41 0.78 9.87 14.42
CA GLY A 41 1.13 9.04 15.56
C GLY A 41 1.99 7.83 15.17
N ARG A 42 2.55 7.17 16.20
CA ARG A 42 3.30 5.92 16.05
C ARG A 42 2.38 4.82 15.51
N HIS A 43 2.82 4.11 14.48
CA HIS A 43 2.08 3.04 13.83
C HIS A 43 3.07 2.01 13.27
N THR A 44 2.58 0.80 13.04
CA THR A 44 3.31 -0.26 12.34
C THR A 44 2.65 -0.57 11.00
N TYR A 45 3.42 -1.10 10.06
CA TYR A 45 2.95 -1.44 8.72
C TYR A 45 3.79 -2.55 8.10
N HIS A 46 3.23 -3.22 7.09
CA HIS A 46 3.97 -4.11 6.19
C HIS A 46 4.25 -3.34 4.89
N GLY A 47 5.49 -3.40 4.40
CA GLY A 47 5.94 -2.66 3.23
C GLY A 47 7.18 -1.83 3.51
N GLY A 48 7.33 -0.70 2.83
CA GLY A 48 8.54 0.12 2.83
C GLY A 48 8.64 0.99 1.58
N ALA A 49 9.84 1.49 1.31
CA ALA A 49 10.16 2.16 0.05
C ALA A 49 10.47 1.10 -1.01
N PHE A 50 9.79 1.19 -2.15
CA PHE A 50 10.01 0.32 -3.31
C PHE A 50 10.47 1.14 -4.50
N GLU A 51 11.55 0.68 -5.13
CA GLU A 51 12.12 1.27 -6.35
C GLU A 51 11.79 0.39 -7.58
N ASP A 52 11.74 -0.93 -7.38
CA ASP A 52 11.41 -1.92 -8.41
C ASP A 52 9.95 -2.38 -8.32
N PHE A 53 9.31 -2.52 -9.49
CA PHE A 53 7.90 -2.88 -9.61
C PHE A 53 7.68 -4.05 -10.57
N PRO A 54 6.70 -4.94 -10.30
CA PRO A 54 5.67 -4.80 -9.28
C PRO A 54 6.12 -5.20 -7.86
N ALA A 55 5.79 -4.36 -6.88
CA ALA A 55 5.96 -4.64 -5.47
C ALA A 55 4.89 -5.62 -4.99
N ARG A 56 5.25 -6.54 -4.10
CA ARG A 56 4.35 -7.58 -3.57
C ARG A 56 4.39 -7.57 -2.06
N ILE A 57 3.22 -7.41 -1.43
CA ILE A 57 3.07 -7.43 0.02
C ILE A 57 2.00 -8.47 0.37
N THR A 58 2.40 -9.48 1.13
CA THR A 58 1.49 -10.52 1.62
C THR A 58 0.71 -10.01 2.83
N ALA A 59 -0.60 -10.22 2.83
CA ALA A 59 -1.43 -9.96 4.00
C ALA A 59 -1.06 -10.96 5.11
N PRO A 60 -0.62 -10.48 6.29
CA PRO A 60 -0.15 -11.34 7.37
C PRO A 60 -1.29 -12.03 8.12
N SER A 61 -2.52 -11.54 7.98
CA SER A 61 -3.71 -12.13 8.59
C SER A 61 -4.97 -11.68 7.86
N THR A 62 -6.06 -12.43 8.03
CA THR A 62 -7.37 -12.11 7.49
C THR A 62 -7.97 -10.89 8.19
N GLY A 63 -8.48 -9.93 7.41
CA GLY A 63 -9.20 -8.77 7.92
C GLY A 63 -9.17 -7.57 6.97
N PHE A 64 -9.58 -6.42 7.48
CA PHE A 64 -9.49 -5.16 6.74
C PHE A 64 -8.11 -4.54 6.84
N TRP A 65 -7.57 -4.20 5.68
CA TRP A 65 -6.27 -3.57 5.52
C TRP A 65 -6.38 -2.27 4.74
N ASN A 66 -5.59 -1.29 5.13
CA ASN A 66 -5.44 0.00 4.48
C ASN A 66 -4.12 0.00 3.72
N ILE A 67 -4.21 0.18 2.41
CA ILE A 67 -3.09 0.26 1.48
C ILE A 67 -2.86 1.75 1.19
N THR A 68 -1.67 2.26 1.48
CA THR A 68 -1.30 3.64 1.15
C THR A 68 -0.08 3.69 0.26
N LEU A 69 -0.10 4.54 -0.77
CA LEU A 69 1.04 4.83 -1.65
C LEU A 69 1.35 6.32 -1.58
N ASP A 70 2.58 6.66 -1.23
CA ASP A 70 3.11 8.02 -1.35
C ASP A 70 4.45 8.03 -2.06
N VAL A 71 4.68 9.07 -2.86
CA VAL A 71 5.91 9.21 -3.60
C VAL A 71 7.01 9.66 -2.65
N VAL A 72 8.15 8.98 -2.72
CA VAL A 72 9.38 9.47 -2.10
C VAL A 72 9.98 10.53 -3.02
N THR A 73 9.51 11.78 -2.92
CA THR A 73 10.06 12.88 -3.72
C THR A 73 11.06 13.67 -2.90
N ARG A 74 12.33 13.68 -3.35
CA ARG A 74 13.40 14.52 -2.80
C ARG A 74 13.34 15.98 -3.27
N ARG A 75 12.46 16.32 -4.22
CA ARG A 75 12.31 17.68 -4.76
C ARG A 75 11.05 18.34 -4.21
N ALA A 76 11.07 19.67 -4.09
CA ALA A 76 9.86 20.43 -3.83
C ALA A 76 8.84 20.14 -4.94
N ILE A 77 7.70 19.55 -4.59
CA ILE A 77 6.58 19.39 -5.53
C ILE A 77 6.11 20.80 -5.85
N SER A 78 6.33 21.26 -7.09
CA SER A 78 5.75 22.51 -7.57
C SER A 78 4.22 22.46 -7.38
N VAL A 79 3.67 23.47 -6.69
CA VAL A 79 2.23 23.56 -6.36
C VAL A 79 1.36 23.57 -7.63
N THR A 80 1.94 23.94 -8.78
CA THR A 80 1.26 24.04 -10.07
C THR A 80 1.34 22.78 -10.95
N ARG A 81 2.24 21.83 -10.66
CA ARG A 81 2.36 20.59 -11.47
C ARG A 81 2.02 19.37 -10.61
N LYS A 82 0.82 18.82 -10.79
CA LYS A 82 0.41 17.52 -10.22
C LYS A 82 1.38 16.47 -10.79
N PRO A 83 2.19 15.79 -9.97
CA PRO A 83 3.04 14.71 -10.49
C PRO A 83 2.11 13.67 -11.11
N ALA A 84 2.35 13.32 -12.37
CA ALA A 84 1.63 12.24 -13.04
C ALA A 84 2.12 10.89 -12.50
N LEU A 85 1.69 10.56 -11.28
CA LEU A 85 1.94 9.26 -10.69
C LEU A 85 0.98 8.25 -11.29
N SER A 86 1.48 7.41 -12.20
CA SER A 86 0.75 6.24 -12.64
C SER A 86 0.95 5.12 -11.63
N HIS A 87 -0.13 4.49 -11.19
CA HIS A 87 -0.09 3.37 -10.25
C HIS A 87 -1.23 2.40 -10.53
N LYS A 88 -1.04 1.14 -10.14
CA LYS A 88 -2.06 0.10 -10.23
C LYS A 88 -1.97 -0.80 -9.02
N ILE A 89 -3.12 -1.11 -8.41
CA ILE A 89 -3.23 -2.04 -7.28
C ILE A 89 -4.04 -3.25 -7.74
N ARG A 90 -3.51 -4.44 -7.50
CA ARG A 90 -4.15 -5.72 -7.81
C ARG A 90 -4.04 -6.64 -6.60
N ILE A 91 -5.09 -7.41 -6.33
CA ILE A 91 -5.07 -8.42 -5.27
C ILE A 91 -5.05 -9.79 -5.93
N VAL A 92 -4.01 -10.58 -5.63
CA VAL A 92 -3.96 -12.00 -5.98
C VAL A 92 -4.46 -12.76 -4.76
N ARG A 93 -5.69 -13.29 -4.86
CA ARG A 93 -6.29 -14.08 -3.79
C ARG A 93 -5.64 -15.45 -3.73
N ARG A 94 -5.19 -15.89 -2.55
CA ARG A 94 -4.81 -17.29 -2.37
C ARG A 94 -6.12 -18.08 -2.38
N THR A 95 -6.45 -18.70 -3.51
CA THR A 95 -7.57 -19.64 -3.53
C THR A 95 -7.25 -20.75 -2.54
N SER A 96 -8.13 -20.95 -1.57
CA SER A 96 -8.25 -22.26 -0.91
C SER A 96 -8.45 -23.26 -2.03
N SER A 97 -7.39 -24.01 -2.38
CA SER A 97 -7.56 -25.23 -3.12
C SER A 97 -8.50 -26.06 -2.27
N LYS A 98 -9.73 -26.25 -2.75
CA LYS A 98 -10.69 -27.21 -2.19
C LYS A 98 -9.95 -28.55 -2.12
N LEU A 99 -9.38 -28.86 -0.96
CA LEU A 99 -9.15 -30.24 -0.57
C LEU A 99 -10.46 -30.69 0.07
N SER A 100 -11.15 -31.47 -0.76
CA SER A 100 -12.22 -32.43 -0.45
C SER A 100 -12.06 -33.11 0.90
#